data_AF-A0A9W9DS21-F1
#
_entry.id   AF-A0A9W9DS21-F1
#
_cell.length_a   1.000
_cell.length_b   1.000
_cell.length_c   1.000
_cell.angle_alpha   90.00
_cell.angle_beta   90.00
_cell.angle_gamma   90.00
#
_symmetry.space_group_name_H-M   'P 1'
#
loop_
_entity.id
_entity.type
_entity.pdbx_description
1 polymer ?
#
loop_
_entity_poly.entity_id
_entity_poly.type
_entity_poly.pdbx_seq_one_letter_code
_entity_poly.pdbx_strand_id
1 'polypeptide(L)'
;MSSQVKALYEKRRLPLEGVQLLQDAINNGVTHPKKHERKDLLQRIHALGLTWYTDEKLKTWFNHHRTKKQTTAQEAEATSPADLHKLTIKIPGPGPAFETAAEPSSAMSIDTPLPGGSATHSKSRSKKARLINYPSIKLSAVPQLVVLADTTQEPSDRLIETWATLLKASPYDVDRWVKDHKAQDADQVDGASGTAPAAMSGSSEPTRASEQAGESDSENERSIIGFSLPLSQLEQMSGNALSSRPVVQIPPRDQLLLAIHNGLSSTSNDSSLPETASQFQSLFTPYGDMIDRFVEDIQTGKLENMGWKFNRNLVQA
;
A
#
# COMPACT_ATOMS: atom_id res chain seq x y z
N MET A 1 31.54 17.58 -18.31
CA MET A 1 31.93 17.92 -16.92
C MET A 1 30.76 17.80 -15.92
N SER A 2 29.97 16.71 -15.89
CA SER A 2 28.79 16.64 -15.01
C SER A 2 28.50 15.25 -14.42
N SER A 3 29.56 14.48 -14.10
CA SER A 3 29.42 13.19 -13.39
C SER A 3 30.10 13.15 -12.02
N GLN A 4 30.92 14.14 -11.66
CA GLN A 4 31.62 14.16 -10.36
C GLN A 4 30.84 14.84 -9.21
N VAL A 5 29.78 15.60 -9.47
CA VAL A 5 29.03 16.29 -8.40
C VAL A 5 28.02 15.38 -7.69
N LYS A 6 27.58 14.28 -8.33
CA LYS A 6 26.59 13.35 -7.74
C LYS A 6 27.16 12.41 -6.68
N ALA A 7 28.48 12.19 -6.64
CA ALA A 7 29.13 11.29 -5.69
C ALA A 7 29.25 11.87 -4.27
N LEU A 8 29.06 13.18 -4.07
CA LEU A 8 29.25 13.82 -2.76
C LEU A 8 27.98 13.92 -1.91
N TYR A 9 26.85 13.35 -2.38
CA TYR A 9 25.63 13.17 -1.58
C TYR A 9 25.56 11.79 -0.91
N GLU A 10 26.71 11.16 -0.65
CA GLU A 10 26.77 10.17 0.44
C GLU A 10 26.13 10.80 1.68
N LYS A 11 25.24 10.05 2.33
CA LYS A 11 24.48 10.50 3.51
C LYS A 11 25.47 10.86 4.62
N ARG A 12 25.94 12.11 4.62
CA ARG A 12 26.86 12.64 5.63
C ARG A 12 26.15 12.54 6.97
N ARG A 13 26.69 11.68 7.84
CA ARG A 13 26.22 11.53 9.21
C ARG A 13 26.71 12.72 10.04
N LEU A 14 25.91 13.14 11.01
CA LEU A 14 26.34 14.14 11.97
C LEU A 14 27.45 13.52 12.84
N PRO A 15 28.63 14.16 12.99
CA PRO A 15 29.71 13.69 13.83
C PRO A 15 29.29 13.73 15.31
N LEU A 16 30.02 12.99 16.14
CA LEU A 16 29.69 12.79 17.55
C LEU A 16 29.55 14.12 18.31
N GLU A 17 30.46 15.08 18.06
CA GLU A 17 30.44 16.41 18.66
C GLU A 17 29.15 17.19 18.36
N GLY A 18 28.69 17.12 17.10
CA GLY A 18 27.43 17.73 16.69
C GLY A 18 26.22 17.05 17.32
N VAL A 19 26.26 15.72 17.48
CA VAL A 19 25.20 14.97 18.16
C VAL A 19 25.14 15.34 19.64
N GLN A 20 26.30 15.48 20.30
CA GLN A 20 26.39 15.84 21.72
C GLN A 20 25.80 17.23 22.00
N LEU A 21 26.10 18.22 21.16
CA LEU A 21 25.47 19.56 21.24
C LEU A 21 23.94 19.52 21.19
N LEU A 22 23.38 18.65 20.34
CA LEU A 22 21.93 18.49 20.22
C LEU A 22 21.32 17.73 21.41
N GLN A 23 22.04 16.75 21.96
CA GLN A 23 21.63 16.05 23.17
C GLN A 23 21.66 16.98 24.39
N ASP A 24 22.69 17.80 24.54
CA ASP A 24 22.78 18.79 25.62
C ASP A 24 21.61 19.77 25.58
N ALA A 25 21.20 20.23 24.39
CA ALA A 25 20.01 21.07 24.24
C ALA A 25 18.74 20.38 24.76
N ILE A 26 18.57 19.08 24.46
CA ILE A 26 17.43 18.29 24.95
C ILE A 26 17.51 18.08 26.47
N ASN A 27 18.70 17.81 27.01
CA ASN A 27 18.91 17.65 28.45
C ASN A 27 18.61 18.94 29.21
N ASN A 28 18.84 20.10 28.57
CA ASN A 28 18.43 21.41 29.07
C ASN A 28 16.94 21.73 28.88
N GLY A 29 16.12 20.74 28.50
CA GLY A 29 14.66 20.88 28.34
C GLY A 29 14.23 21.48 27.00
N VAL A 30 15.14 21.78 26.08
CA VAL A 30 14.80 22.34 24.76
C VAL A 30 14.31 21.23 23.85
N THR A 31 13.03 20.90 23.96
CA THR A 31 12.36 19.90 23.11
C THR A 31 11.76 20.50 21.84
N HIS A 32 11.37 21.78 21.91
CA HIS A 32 10.76 22.54 20.82
C HIS A 32 11.52 23.86 20.59
N PRO A 33 12.74 23.80 20.01
CA PRO A 33 13.59 24.99 19.91
C PRO A 33 12.92 26.09 19.09
N LYS A 34 12.84 27.28 19.67
CA LYS A 34 12.38 28.51 19.02
C LYS A 34 13.33 28.92 17.90
N LYS A 35 12.89 29.85 17.05
CA LYS A 35 13.66 30.29 15.87
C LYS A 35 15.06 30.83 16.24
N HIS A 36 15.19 31.53 17.37
CA HIS A 36 16.48 32.05 17.83
C HIS A 36 17.37 30.93 18.40
N GLU A 37 16.84 30.06 19.25
CA GLU A 37 17.56 28.89 19.78
C GLU A 37 18.09 27.98 18.67
N ARG A 38 17.30 27.78 17.60
CA ARG A 38 17.76 27.03 16.42
C ARG A 38 18.91 27.72 15.70
N LYS A 39 18.88 29.05 15.57
CA LYS A 39 19.98 29.80 14.95
C LYS A 39 21.26 29.68 15.78
N ASP A 40 21.16 29.80 17.09
CA ASP A 40 22.31 29.66 18.00
C ASP A 40 22.90 28.25 17.94
N LEU A 41 22.06 27.20 17.95
CA LEU A 41 22.50 25.82 17.76
C LEU A 41 23.16 25.60 16.40
N LEU A 42 22.58 26.16 15.34
CA LEU A 42 23.15 26.07 13.99
C LEU A 42 24.52 26.76 13.92
N GLN A 43 24.65 27.93 14.54
CA GLN A 43 25.93 28.66 14.61
C GLN A 43 27.00 27.86 15.34
N ARG A 44 26.66 27.19 16.46
CA ARG A 44 27.58 26.30 17.18
C ARG A 44 27.99 25.10 16.34
N ILE A 45 27.05 24.49 15.61
CA ILE A 45 27.34 23.37 14.69
C ILE A 45 28.22 23.83 13.52
N HIS A 46 27.99 25.04 12.99
CA HIS A 46 28.82 25.60 11.93
C HIS A 46 30.23 25.93 12.40
N ALA A 47 30.41 26.32 13.66
CA ALA A 47 31.73 26.52 14.26
C ALA A 47 32.56 25.22 14.33
N LEU A 48 31.92 24.05 14.33
CA LEU A 48 32.56 22.74 14.22
C LEU A 48 32.93 22.36 12.76
N GLY A 49 32.75 23.27 11.79
CA GLY A 49 33.02 23.02 10.38
C GLY A 49 31.87 22.36 9.61
N LEU A 50 30.69 22.20 10.23
CA LEU A 50 29.52 21.55 9.63
C LEU A 50 28.59 22.50 8.87
N THR A 51 29.15 23.25 7.93
CA THR A 51 28.39 24.22 7.11
C THR A 51 27.27 23.59 6.27
N TRP A 52 27.35 22.28 6.01
CA TRP A 52 26.34 21.52 5.27
C TRP A 52 25.08 21.21 6.09
N TYR A 53 25.11 21.43 7.41
CA TYR A 53 23.98 21.21 8.30
C TYR A 53 23.06 22.44 8.29
N THR A 54 21.78 22.25 7.95
CA THR A 54 20.82 23.33 7.73
C THR A 54 19.75 23.35 8.83
N ASP A 55 19.02 24.47 8.96
CA ASP A 55 17.86 24.59 9.89
C ASP A 55 16.80 23.50 9.62
N GLU A 56 16.65 23.06 8.38
CA GLU A 56 15.74 21.96 8.02
C GLU A 56 16.20 20.63 8.62
N LYS A 57 17.50 20.30 8.52
CA LYS A 57 18.06 19.08 9.12
C LYS A 57 17.94 19.11 10.64
N LEU A 58 18.16 20.28 11.25
CA LEU A 58 17.97 20.50 12.67
C LEU A 58 16.51 20.22 13.08
N LYS A 59 15.53 20.78 12.37
CA LYS A 59 14.10 20.51 12.60
C LYS A 59 13.77 19.02 12.47
N THR A 60 14.24 18.38 11.39
CA THR A 60 14.01 16.95 11.16
C THR A 60 14.59 16.11 12.29
N TRP A 61 15.78 16.46 12.79
CA TRP A 61 16.42 15.77 13.91
C TRP A 61 15.59 15.90 15.20
N PHE A 62 15.13 17.11 15.57
CA PHE A 62 14.26 17.32 16.73
C PHE A 62 12.89 16.63 16.57
N ASN A 63 12.33 16.57 15.36
CA ASN A 63 11.10 15.82 15.10
C ASN A 63 11.31 14.32 15.37
N HIS A 64 12.36 13.75 14.79
CA HIS A 64 12.68 12.33 14.96
C HIS A 64 12.99 11.97 16.42
N HIS A 65 13.65 12.85 17.15
CA HIS A 65 13.93 12.63 18.56
C HIS A 65 12.65 12.64 19.42
N ARG A 66 11.67 13.49 19.09
CA ARG A 66 10.38 13.53 19.79
C ARG A 66 9.55 12.28 19.52
N THR A 67 9.48 11.82 18.26
CA THR A 67 8.77 10.58 17.92
C THR A 67 9.39 9.38 18.61
N LYS A 68 10.74 9.31 18.68
CA LYS A 68 11.43 8.21 19.35
C LYS A 68 11.10 8.13 20.85
N LYS A 69 11.03 9.27 21.55
CA LYS A 69 10.65 9.30 22.98
C LYS A 69 9.22 8.81 23.20
N GLN A 70 8.29 9.13 22.29
CA GLN A 70 6.91 8.66 22.38
C GLN A 70 6.83 7.13 22.23
N THR A 71 7.57 6.56 21.29
CA THR A 71 7.64 5.10 21.11
C THR A 71 8.25 4.41 22.33
N THR A 72 9.37 4.92 22.86
CA THR A 72 10.02 4.31 24.02
C THR A 72 9.17 4.41 25.30
N ALA A 73 8.40 5.49 25.47
CA ALA A 73 7.47 5.60 26.60
C ALA A 73 6.34 4.56 26.52
N GLN A 74 5.79 4.31 25.33
CA GLN A 74 4.76 3.30 25.13
C GLN A 74 5.30 1.87 25.31
N GLU A 75 6.54 1.60 24.89
CA GLU A 75 7.18 0.29 25.04
C GLU A 75 7.57 0.00 26.49
N ALA A 76 8.00 1.03 27.25
CA ALA A 76 8.29 0.90 28.68
C ALA A 76 7.02 0.69 29.52
N GLU A 77 5.86 1.19 29.08
CA GLU A 77 4.57 0.97 29.74
C GLU A 77 3.94 -0.39 29.38
N ALA A 78 4.13 -0.86 28.14
CA ALA A 78 3.70 -2.18 27.70
C ALA A 78 4.55 -3.35 28.25
N THR A 79 5.71 -3.05 28.85
CA THR A 79 6.56 -4.03 29.53
C THR A 79 6.53 -3.84 31.04
N SER A 80 5.39 -3.43 31.59
CA SER A 80 5.10 -3.67 33.01
C SER A 80 4.81 -5.18 33.17
N PRO A 81 5.63 -5.94 33.91
CA PRO A 81 5.41 -7.36 34.18
C PRO A 81 4.29 -7.49 35.20
N ALA A 82 3.06 -7.28 34.76
CA ALA A 82 1.87 -7.36 35.58
C ALA A 82 1.01 -8.55 35.16
N ASP A 83 1.57 -9.75 35.10
CA ASP A 83 0.77 -10.95 35.42
C ASP A 83 1.64 -12.18 35.71
N LEU A 84 2.04 -12.33 36.96
CA LEU A 84 2.22 -13.63 37.63
C LEU A 84 2.44 -13.35 39.12
N HIS A 85 1.69 -14.07 39.96
CA HIS A 85 1.67 -14.01 41.43
C HIS A 85 0.60 -13.12 42.09
N LYS A 86 -0.67 -13.40 41.78
CA LYS A 86 -1.77 -13.24 42.75
C LYS A 86 -2.02 -14.55 43.49
N LEU A 87 -1.07 -14.99 44.33
CA LEU A 87 -1.36 -15.94 45.41
C LEU A 87 -1.85 -15.14 46.61
N THR A 88 -3.17 -15.08 46.74
CA THR A 88 -3.84 -14.45 47.89
C THR A 88 -3.73 -15.37 49.10
N ILE A 89 -2.81 -15.10 50.01
CA ILE A 89 -2.86 -15.63 51.39
C ILE A 89 -3.68 -14.63 52.21
N LYS A 90 -4.85 -15.09 52.66
CA LYS A 90 -5.84 -14.32 53.40
C LYS A 90 -5.48 -14.36 54.89
N ILE A 91 -4.94 -13.27 55.42
CA ILE A 91 -4.72 -13.08 56.86
C ILE A 91 -5.76 -12.06 57.37
N PRO A 92 -6.63 -12.43 58.33
CA PRO A 92 -7.56 -11.49 58.95
C PRO A 92 -6.87 -10.76 60.11
N GLY A 93 -6.94 -9.43 60.12
CA GLY A 93 -6.49 -8.60 61.24
C GLY A 93 -7.00 -7.16 61.16
N PRO A 94 -7.35 -6.54 62.30
CA PRO A 94 -8.35 -5.48 62.39
C PRO A 94 -7.77 -4.08 62.11
N GLY A 95 -8.68 -3.16 61.73
CA GLY A 95 -8.37 -1.77 61.41
C GLY A 95 -7.78 -0.97 62.57
N PRO A 96 -7.41 0.29 62.28
CA PRO A 96 -8.28 1.34 62.79
C PRO A 96 -8.57 2.46 61.78
N ALA A 97 -9.72 3.07 62.05
CA ALA A 97 -10.23 4.32 61.52
C ALA A 97 -9.17 5.43 61.47
N PHE A 98 -9.19 6.23 60.41
CA PHE A 98 -9.05 7.68 60.53
C PHE A 98 -9.84 8.39 59.42
N GLU A 99 -10.73 9.26 59.89
CA GLU A 99 -11.47 10.29 59.16
C GLU A 99 -10.54 11.43 58.71
N THR A 100 -10.72 11.94 57.49
CA THR A 100 -10.54 13.36 57.11
C THR A 100 -11.01 13.50 55.65
N ALA A 101 -12.23 13.96 55.36
CA ALA A 101 -12.73 15.34 55.32
C ALA A 101 -12.24 16.18 54.11
N ALA A 102 -13.21 16.49 53.23
CA ALA A 102 -13.34 17.66 52.33
C ALA A 102 -12.30 17.83 51.20
N GLU A 103 -12.56 18.32 49.98
CA GLU A 103 -13.57 19.25 49.45
C GLU A 103 -13.68 19.11 47.89
N PRO A 104 -14.66 19.75 47.24
CA PRO A 104 -15.07 19.54 45.86
C PRO A 104 -14.45 20.55 44.87
N SER A 105 -14.41 20.21 43.58
CA SER A 105 -14.45 21.23 42.54
C SER A 105 -15.06 20.74 41.24
N SER A 106 -16.18 21.38 40.94
CA SER A 106 -17.01 21.27 39.76
C SER A 106 -16.25 21.56 38.48
N ALA A 107 -16.47 20.67 37.51
CA ALA A 107 -16.32 20.94 36.10
C ALA A 107 -17.43 21.88 35.62
N MET A 108 -17.06 22.99 34.99
CA MET A 108 -17.90 23.65 33.98
C MET A 108 -17.05 23.83 32.73
N SER A 109 -17.28 22.97 31.73
CA SER A 109 -16.84 23.22 30.36
C SER A 109 -18.04 23.78 29.59
N ILE A 110 -17.88 25.02 29.15
CA ILE A 110 -18.85 25.76 28.33
C ILE A 110 -18.75 25.24 26.90
N ASP A 111 -19.89 24.75 26.42
CA ASP A 111 -20.19 24.47 25.02
C ASP A 111 -20.04 25.76 24.19
N THR A 112 -19.23 25.71 23.13
CA THR A 112 -19.21 26.75 22.09
C THR A 112 -19.37 26.06 20.73
N PRO A 113 -20.56 26.12 20.10
CA PRO A 113 -20.77 25.61 18.76
C PRO A 113 -20.45 26.71 17.74
N LEU A 114 -19.50 26.44 16.84
CA LEU A 114 -19.18 27.27 15.67
C LEU A 114 -18.83 26.35 14.48
N PRO A 115 -18.98 26.83 13.24
CA PRO A 115 -19.95 26.30 12.31
C PRO A 115 -19.31 25.53 11.15
N GLY A 116 -20.16 24.79 10.45
CA GLY A 116 -19.82 23.89 9.35
C GLY A 116 -18.86 24.47 8.33
N GLY A 117 -17.69 23.83 8.25
CA GLY A 117 -16.77 23.90 7.11
C GLY A 117 -16.59 22.50 6.55
N SER A 118 -17.42 22.14 5.57
CA SER A 118 -17.37 20.88 4.83
C SER A 118 -16.08 20.83 3.98
N ALA A 119 -14.96 20.46 4.60
CA ALA A 119 -13.67 20.31 3.93
C ALA A 119 -13.50 18.87 3.41
N THR A 120 -14.11 18.57 2.27
CA THR A 120 -13.97 17.29 1.54
C THR A 120 -12.66 17.21 0.73
N HIS A 121 -11.49 17.49 1.32
CA HIS A 121 -10.20 17.38 0.60
C HIS A 121 -9.03 16.75 1.38
N SER A 122 -9.28 16.12 2.54
CA SER A 122 -8.21 15.60 3.43
C SER A 122 -7.63 14.22 3.07
N LYS A 123 -8.20 13.47 2.11
CA LYS A 123 -7.77 12.07 1.85
C LYS A 123 -6.41 11.92 1.14
N SER A 124 -5.93 12.94 0.42
CA SER A 124 -4.68 12.83 -0.37
C SER A 124 -3.39 12.90 0.49
N ARG A 125 -3.39 13.65 1.59
CA ARG A 125 -2.18 13.80 2.44
C ARG A 125 -1.86 12.57 3.29
N SER A 126 -2.87 11.78 3.66
CA SER A 126 -2.68 10.59 4.51
C SER A 126 -1.87 9.49 3.82
N LYS A 127 -2.10 9.25 2.52
CA LYS A 127 -1.42 8.17 1.78
C LYS A 127 0.11 8.35 1.74
N LYS A 128 0.61 9.58 1.70
CA LYS A 128 2.05 9.87 1.64
C LYS A 128 2.75 9.71 2.99
N ALA A 129 2.02 9.89 4.10
CA ALA A 129 2.55 9.66 5.44
C ALA A 129 2.75 8.16 5.73
N ARG A 130 1.94 7.28 5.12
CA ARG A 130 2.00 5.84 5.36
C ARG A 130 3.27 5.19 4.82
N LEU A 131 3.78 5.66 3.69
CA LEU A 131 5.04 5.18 3.11
C LEU A 131 6.28 5.45 3.98
N ILE A 132 6.18 6.34 4.98
CA ILE A 132 7.30 6.65 5.87
C ILE A 132 7.66 5.44 6.75
N ASN A 133 6.69 4.55 7.02
CA ASN A 133 6.89 3.36 7.82
C ASN A 133 7.55 2.20 7.05
N TYR A 134 7.67 2.30 5.72
CA TYR A 134 8.19 1.24 4.84
C TYR A 134 9.29 1.81 3.92
N PRO A 135 10.49 2.10 4.47
CA PRO A 135 11.52 2.86 3.77
C PRO A 135 12.10 2.16 2.54
N SER A 136 11.95 0.84 2.41
CA SER A 136 12.41 0.11 1.23
C SER A 136 11.42 0.13 0.06
N ILE A 137 10.16 0.48 0.30
CA ILE A 137 9.11 0.51 -0.73
C ILE A 137 9.11 1.87 -1.43
N LYS A 138 9.29 1.85 -2.76
CA LYS A 138 9.21 3.06 -3.60
C LYS A 138 7.75 3.43 -3.86
N LEU A 139 7.46 4.73 -3.98
CA LEU A 139 6.10 5.19 -4.33
C LEU A 139 5.57 4.59 -5.64
N SER A 140 6.45 4.31 -6.60
CA SER A 140 6.08 3.67 -7.87
C SER A 140 5.64 2.22 -7.73
N ALA A 141 6.00 1.55 -6.62
CA ALA A 141 5.65 0.16 -6.35
C ALA A 141 4.26 0.00 -5.70
N VAL A 142 3.70 1.09 -5.15
CA VAL A 142 2.43 1.05 -4.42
C VAL A 142 1.27 0.49 -5.25
N PRO A 143 1.05 0.87 -6.53
CA PRO A 143 -0.04 0.29 -7.31
C PRO A 143 0.08 -1.22 -7.48
N GLN A 144 1.31 -1.75 -7.55
CA GLN A 144 1.55 -3.17 -7.70
C GLN A 144 1.30 -3.93 -6.40
N LEU A 145 1.63 -3.32 -5.27
CA LEU A 145 1.32 -3.87 -3.94
C LEU A 145 -0.17 -3.88 -3.63
N VAL A 146 -0.95 -2.91 -4.12
CA VAL A 146 -2.42 -2.93 -4.04
C VAL A 146 -2.97 -4.16 -4.74
N VAL A 147 -2.49 -4.46 -5.96
CA VAL A 147 -2.91 -5.68 -6.68
C VAL A 147 -2.59 -6.94 -5.86
N LEU A 148 -1.41 -7.02 -5.24
CA LEU A 148 -1.06 -8.15 -4.37
C LEU A 148 -2.02 -8.28 -3.16
N ALA A 149 -2.36 -7.15 -2.52
CA ALA A 149 -3.24 -7.12 -1.36
C ALA A 149 -4.68 -7.53 -1.70
N ASP A 150 -5.18 -7.09 -2.87
CA ASP A 150 -6.54 -7.36 -3.33
C ASP A 150 -6.71 -8.80 -3.87
N THR A 151 -5.67 -9.36 -4.51
CA THR A 151 -5.73 -10.68 -5.14
C THR A 151 -5.53 -11.84 -4.19
N THR A 152 -4.86 -11.62 -3.05
CA THR A 152 -4.53 -12.70 -2.11
C THR A 152 -4.98 -12.33 -0.71
N GLN A 153 -5.74 -13.21 -0.05
CA GLN A 153 -6.20 -12.96 1.32
C GLN A 153 -5.07 -13.09 2.34
N GLU A 154 -4.14 -14.03 2.13
CA GLU A 154 -2.88 -14.15 2.86
C GLU A 154 -1.77 -14.57 1.89
N PRO A 155 -0.89 -13.64 1.46
CA PRO A 155 0.20 -13.99 0.57
C PRO A 155 1.19 -14.91 1.30
N SER A 156 1.59 -16.00 0.64
CA SER A 156 2.62 -16.90 1.18
C SER A 156 4.00 -16.22 1.25
N ASP A 157 4.86 -16.65 2.16
CA ASP A 157 6.21 -16.08 2.33
C ASP A 157 7.00 -16.05 1.01
N ARG A 158 6.89 -17.12 0.22
CA ARG A 158 7.54 -17.21 -1.10
C ARG A 158 7.01 -16.17 -2.09
N LEU A 159 5.72 -15.86 -2.05
CA LEU A 159 5.12 -14.81 -2.88
C LEU A 159 5.65 -13.44 -2.43
N ILE A 160 5.72 -13.19 -1.12
CA ILE A 160 6.29 -11.95 -0.56
C ILE A 160 7.75 -11.78 -0.97
N GLU A 161 8.59 -12.82 -0.89
CA GLU A 161 9.99 -12.78 -1.34
C GLU A 161 10.11 -12.46 -2.84
N THR A 162 9.23 -13.04 -3.66
CA THR A 162 9.21 -12.80 -5.11
C THR A 162 8.88 -11.33 -5.40
N TRP A 163 7.85 -10.79 -4.74
CA TRP A 163 7.49 -9.38 -4.86
C TRP A 163 8.56 -8.45 -4.31
N ALA A 164 9.18 -8.79 -3.19
CA ALA A 164 10.29 -8.02 -2.62
C ALA A 164 11.47 -7.93 -3.60
N THR A 165 11.82 -9.04 -4.24
CA THR A 165 12.87 -9.11 -5.26
C THR A 165 12.51 -8.25 -6.48
N LEU A 166 11.27 -8.36 -6.97
CA LEU A 166 10.77 -7.60 -8.13
C LEU A 166 10.79 -6.08 -7.86
N LEU A 167 10.34 -5.68 -6.66
CA LEU A 167 10.23 -4.29 -6.24
C LEU A 167 11.55 -3.69 -5.76
N LYS A 168 12.59 -4.53 -5.56
CA LYS A 168 13.84 -4.18 -4.90
C LYS A 168 13.59 -3.57 -3.51
N ALA A 169 12.66 -4.17 -2.78
CA ALA A 169 12.24 -3.78 -1.44
C ALA A 169 12.59 -4.90 -0.44
N SER A 170 12.50 -4.59 0.86
CA SER A 170 12.65 -5.57 1.92
C SER A 170 11.39 -6.45 1.97
N PRO A 171 11.51 -7.79 2.04
CA PRO A 171 10.35 -8.68 2.19
C PRO A 171 9.54 -8.35 3.46
N TYR A 172 10.22 -7.90 4.51
CA TYR A 172 9.60 -7.45 5.74
C TYR A 172 8.68 -6.23 5.56
N ASP A 173 9.11 -5.25 4.75
CA ASP A 173 8.31 -4.06 4.49
C ASP A 173 7.11 -4.40 3.61
N VAL A 174 7.28 -5.31 2.65
CA VAL A 174 6.20 -5.79 1.77
C VAL A 174 5.13 -6.51 2.58
N ASP A 175 5.52 -7.45 3.46
CA ASP A 175 4.59 -8.16 4.35
C ASP A 175 3.80 -7.21 5.24
N ARG A 176 4.50 -6.32 5.97
CA ARG A 176 3.84 -5.34 6.84
C ARG A 176 2.91 -4.42 6.08
N TRP A 177 3.32 -3.94 4.91
CA TRP A 177 2.47 -3.06 4.11
C TRP A 177 1.18 -3.74 3.68
N VAL A 178 1.24 -5.01 3.26
CA VAL A 178 0.05 -5.78 2.84
C VAL A 178 -0.89 -6.01 4.02
N LYS A 179 -0.36 -6.33 5.21
CA LYS A 179 -1.15 -6.49 6.44
C LYS A 179 -1.84 -5.18 6.84
N ASP A 180 -1.10 -4.08 6.84
CA ASP A 180 -1.62 -2.77 7.21
C ASP A 180 -2.65 -2.23 6.20
N HIS A 181 -2.52 -2.57 4.91
CA HIS A 181 -3.52 -2.23 3.89
C HIS A 181 -4.84 -2.94 4.15
N LYS A 182 -4.80 -4.25 4.43
CA LYS A 182 -6.00 -5.06 4.69
C LYS A 182 -6.73 -4.65 5.97
N ALA A 183 -5.98 -4.34 7.03
CA ALA A 183 -6.57 -3.83 8.26
C ALA A 183 -7.37 -2.52 8.02
N GLN A 184 -6.93 -1.69 7.08
CA GLN A 184 -7.61 -0.43 6.75
C GLN A 184 -8.84 -0.61 5.87
N ASP A 185 -8.84 -1.61 5.00
CA ASP A 185 -10.02 -1.93 4.20
C ASP A 185 -11.11 -2.55 5.08
N ALA A 186 -10.73 -3.35 6.09
CA ALA A 186 -11.68 -3.87 7.08
C ALA A 186 -12.42 -2.75 7.82
N ASP A 187 -11.71 -1.73 8.29
CA ASP A 187 -12.31 -0.56 8.98
C ASP A 187 -13.23 0.28 8.08
N GLN A 188 -13.12 0.15 6.75
CA GLN A 188 -13.89 0.97 5.81
C GLN A 188 -15.30 0.39 5.53
N VAL A 189 -15.48 -0.92 5.68
CA VAL A 189 -16.76 -1.59 5.36
C VAL A 189 -17.81 -1.37 6.45
N ASP A 190 -17.41 -1.21 7.71
CA ASP A 190 -18.35 -1.03 8.83
C ASP A 190 -18.86 0.40 8.99
N GLY A 191 -18.25 1.38 8.33
CA GLY A 191 -18.59 2.80 8.46
C GLY A 191 -19.71 3.31 7.54
N ALA A 192 -20.20 2.51 6.58
CA ALA A 192 -21.10 2.96 5.52
C ALA A 192 -22.57 2.50 5.64
N SER A 193 -22.91 1.62 6.58
CA SER A 193 -24.29 1.08 6.71
C SER A 193 -25.15 1.75 7.80
N GLY A 194 -24.68 2.84 8.41
CA GLY A 194 -25.33 3.46 9.57
C GLY A 194 -26.15 4.72 9.29
N THR A 195 -27.12 4.71 8.36
CA THR A 195 -28.21 5.71 8.37
C THR A 195 -29.50 5.16 7.73
N ALA A 196 -30.15 4.23 8.41
CA ALA A 196 -31.59 4.01 8.24
C ALA A 196 -32.29 4.58 9.48
N PRO A 197 -33.16 5.61 9.35
CA PRO A 197 -33.95 6.08 10.48
C PRO A 197 -34.99 5.02 10.84
N ALA A 198 -35.07 4.75 12.13
CA ALA A 198 -36.03 3.84 12.73
C ALA A 198 -37.47 4.20 12.37
N ALA A 199 -38.18 3.26 11.77
CA ALA A 199 -39.63 3.13 11.91
C ALA A 199 -39.88 1.81 12.65
N MET A 200 -40.55 1.95 13.79
CA MET A 200 -40.88 0.92 14.74
C MET A 200 -41.81 -0.13 14.13
N SER A 201 -41.55 -1.41 14.35
CA SER A 201 -42.60 -2.38 14.66
C SER A 201 -42.00 -3.71 15.03
N GLY A 202 -42.22 -4.13 16.27
CA GLY A 202 -41.75 -5.38 16.81
C GLY A 202 -42.58 -6.57 16.36
N SER A 203 -41.98 -7.76 16.39
CA SER A 203 -42.67 -9.00 16.71
C SER A 203 -41.65 -10.10 17.01
N SER A 204 -41.57 -10.46 18.29
CA SER A 204 -41.49 -11.81 18.87
C SER A 204 -41.04 -12.98 17.97
N GLU A 205 -39.87 -13.60 18.22
CA GLU A 205 -39.64 -14.79 19.09
C GLU A 205 -39.49 -16.09 18.24
N PRO A 206 -39.13 -17.28 18.80
CA PRO A 206 -37.80 -17.86 18.61
C PRO A 206 -37.79 -19.31 18.06
N THR A 207 -36.58 -19.84 17.89
CA THR A 207 -36.24 -21.30 17.94
C THR A 207 -36.61 -22.15 16.72
N ARG A 208 -35.61 -22.71 16.03
CA ARG A 208 -35.51 -24.16 15.79
C ARG A 208 -34.13 -24.56 15.23
N ALA A 209 -33.44 -25.42 15.96
CA ALA A 209 -32.37 -26.24 15.43
C ALA A 209 -32.92 -27.27 14.43
N SER A 210 -32.22 -27.51 13.33
CA SER A 210 -32.28 -28.79 12.62
C SER A 210 -31.07 -28.94 11.72
N GLU A 211 -30.30 -29.97 12.03
CA GLU A 211 -29.44 -30.71 11.13
C GLU A 211 -30.22 -31.13 9.87
N GLN A 212 -29.60 -31.06 8.69
CA GLN A 212 -29.75 -32.13 7.71
C GLN A 212 -28.63 -32.10 6.65
N ALA A 213 -27.92 -33.22 6.60
CA ALA A 213 -27.15 -33.67 5.44
C ALA A 213 -28.09 -33.88 4.24
N GLY A 214 -27.56 -33.70 3.04
CA GLY A 214 -28.24 -34.00 1.80
C GLY A 214 -27.31 -33.82 0.61
N GLU A 215 -26.72 -34.93 0.18
CA GLU A 215 -26.16 -35.12 -1.16
C GLU A 215 -27.21 -34.72 -2.22
N SER A 216 -26.80 -33.99 -3.25
CA SER A 216 -27.65 -33.78 -4.42
C SER A 216 -26.79 -33.74 -5.68
N ASP A 217 -26.74 -34.93 -6.27
CA ASP A 217 -26.38 -35.23 -7.64
C ASP A 217 -27.48 -34.69 -8.57
N SER A 218 -27.12 -33.89 -9.58
CA SER A 218 -28.04 -33.47 -10.64
C SER A 218 -27.26 -32.97 -11.86
N GLU A 219 -26.96 -33.92 -12.72
CA GLU A 219 -26.79 -33.75 -14.15
C GLU A 219 -28.02 -33.01 -14.73
N ASN A 220 -27.80 -31.87 -15.38
CA ASN A 220 -28.84 -31.24 -16.18
C ASN A 220 -28.22 -30.59 -17.42
N GLU A 221 -28.01 -31.43 -18.44
CA GLU A 221 -27.84 -31.02 -19.82
C GLU A 221 -29.07 -30.22 -20.27
N ARG A 222 -28.88 -28.92 -20.53
CA ARG A 222 -29.82 -28.13 -21.33
C ARG A 222 -29.06 -27.39 -22.43
N SER A 223 -29.08 -28.04 -23.60
CA SER A 223 -28.99 -27.39 -24.90
C SER A 223 -29.83 -26.12 -24.96
N ILE A 224 -29.21 -24.96 -25.13
CA ILE A 224 -29.90 -23.74 -25.55
C ILE A 224 -29.10 -23.04 -26.66
N ILE A 225 -29.56 -23.29 -27.89
CA ILE A 225 -29.80 -22.33 -28.98
C ILE A 225 -28.63 -21.39 -29.32
N GLY A 226 -27.99 -21.70 -30.46
CA GLY A 226 -27.08 -20.79 -31.16
C GLY A 226 -27.78 -19.51 -31.62
N PHE A 227 -27.20 -18.37 -31.24
CA PHE A 227 -27.43 -17.07 -31.87
C PHE A 227 -26.20 -16.73 -32.71
N SER A 228 -26.27 -17.05 -34.00
CA SER A 228 -25.40 -16.48 -35.01
C SER A 228 -25.92 -15.08 -35.35
N LEU A 229 -25.21 -14.04 -34.89
CA LEU A 229 -25.47 -12.65 -35.30
C LEU A 229 -24.47 -12.24 -36.39
N PRO A 230 -24.94 -11.80 -37.57
CA PRO A 230 -24.07 -11.35 -38.65
C PRO A 230 -23.51 -9.94 -38.37
N LEU A 231 -22.18 -9.82 -38.36
CA LEU A 231 -21.37 -8.63 -38.07
C LEU A 231 -21.38 -7.57 -39.20
N SER A 232 -22.45 -7.46 -39.99
CA SER A 232 -22.43 -6.68 -41.25
C SER A 232 -23.39 -5.51 -41.30
N GLN A 233 -23.69 -4.86 -40.16
CA GLN A 233 -24.63 -3.72 -40.17
C GLN A 233 -24.40 -2.64 -39.10
N LEU A 234 -23.15 -2.41 -38.67
CA LEU A 234 -22.81 -1.30 -37.77
C LEU A 234 -21.74 -0.36 -38.35
N GLU A 235 -21.85 -0.01 -39.63
CA GLU A 235 -20.90 0.94 -40.25
C GLU A 235 -21.56 2.09 -41.06
N GLN A 236 -22.89 2.24 -41.06
CA GLN A 236 -23.54 3.22 -41.97
C GLN A 236 -24.33 4.37 -41.33
N MET A 237 -24.24 4.61 -40.01
CA MET A 237 -24.88 5.79 -39.41
C MET A 237 -23.99 6.49 -38.39
N SER A 238 -22.87 7.06 -38.83
CA SER A 238 -22.15 8.08 -38.05
C SER A 238 -21.57 9.15 -38.98
N GLY A 239 -22.46 9.86 -39.66
CA GLY A 239 -22.17 11.11 -40.35
C GLY A 239 -22.91 12.23 -39.66
N ASN A 240 -22.26 12.91 -38.69
CA ASN A 240 -22.40 14.36 -38.45
C ASN A 240 -21.80 14.78 -37.10
N ALA A 241 -20.66 15.48 -37.19
CA ALA A 241 -20.31 16.70 -36.46
C ALA A 241 -18.82 16.67 -36.10
N LEU A 242 -18.06 17.36 -36.96
CA LEU A 242 -16.66 17.71 -36.79
C LEU A 242 -16.46 18.49 -35.48
N SER A 243 -16.09 17.78 -34.42
CA SER A 243 -15.32 18.37 -33.31
C SER A 243 -13.90 17.83 -33.45
N SER A 244 -13.06 18.62 -34.09
CA SER A 244 -11.63 18.38 -34.30
C SER A 244 -10.91 18.30 -32.96
N ARG A 245 -11.01 17.13 -32.32
CA ARG A 245 -10.26 16.77 -31.12
C ARG A 245 -8.82 16.49 -31.57
N PRO A 246 -7.80 17.17 -31.00
CA PRO A 246 -6.42 16.92 -31.38
C PRO A 246 -6.11 15.44 -31.17
N VAL A 247 -5.66 14.78 -32.23
CA VAL A 247 -5.20 13.39 -32.18
C VAL A 247 -4.00 13.37 -31.24
N VAL A 248 -4.25 13.00 -29.99
CA VAL A 248 -3.18 12.77 -29.02
C VAL A 248 -2.43 11.56 -29.55
N GLN A 249 -1.25 11.80 -30.12
CA GLN A 249 -0.36 10.73 -30.57
C GLN A 249 0.09 9.98 -29.32
N ILE A 250 -0.57 8.85 -29.08
CA ILE A 250 -0.16 7.89 -28.07
C ILE A 250 1.23 7.39 -28.49
N PRO A 251 2.24 7.46 -27.61
CA PRO A 251 3.57 6.95 -27.91
C PRO A 251 3.50 5.49 -28.43
N PRO A 252 4.32 5.08 -29.41
CA PRO A 252 4.24 3.73 -30.00
C PRO A 252 4.30 2.59 -28.97
N ARG A 253 5.02 2.80 -27.87
CA ARG A 253 5.08 1.87 -26.73
C ARG A 253 3.73 1.66 -26.06
N ASP A 254 2.97 2.74 -25.88
CA ASP A 254 1.69 2.70 -25.19
C ASP A 254 0.61 2.11 -26.12
N GLN A 255 0.70 2.32 -27.43
CA GLN A 255 -0.13 1.60 -28.41
C GLN A 255 0.09 0.09 -28.35
N LEU A 256 1.35 -0.36 -28.26
CA LEU A 256 1.67 -1.78 -28.11
C LEU A 256 1.12 -2.34 -26.79
N LEU A 257 1.27 -1.61 -25.68
CA LEU A 257 0.74 -2.03 -24.38
C LEU A 257 -0.79 -2.11 -24.37
N LEU A 258 -1.47 -1.14 -24.99
CA LEU A 258 -2.92 -1.16 -25.18
C LEU A 258 -3.37 -2.33 -26.06
N ALA A 259 -2.65 -2.64 -27.13
CA ALA A 259 -2.94 -3.78 -28.00
C ALA A 259 -2.80 -5.12 -27.26
N ILE A 260 -1.73 -5.28 -26.47
CA ILE A 260 -1.53 -6.47 -25.63
C ILE A 260 -2.65 -6.59 -24.58
N HIS A 261 -2.96 -5.50 -23.89
CA HIS A 261 -4.03 -5.48 -22.88
C HIS A 261 -5.38 -5.86 -23.50
N ASN A 262 -5.75 -5.25 -24.62
CA ASN A 262 -7.01 -5.56 -25.30
C ASN A 262 -7.03 -7.00 -25.85
N GLY A 263 -5.90 -7.52 -26.34
CA GLY A 263 -5.80 -8.92 -26.75
C GLY A 263 -6.07 -9.87 -25.59
N LEU A 264 -5.45 -9.62 -24.44
CA LEU A 264 -5.62 -10.46 -23.23
C LEU A 264 -7.02 -10.31 -22.60
N SER A 265 -7.62 -9.13 -22.66
CA SER A 265 -8.97 -8.88 -22.13
C SER A 265 -10.06 -9.42 -23.06
N SER A 266 -9.82 -9.49 -24.37
CA SER A 266 -10.82 -10.03 -25.32
C SER A 266 -10.89 -11.56 -25.28
N THR A 267 -9.82 -12.23 -24.84
CA THR A 267 -9.79 -13.69 -24.71
C THR A 267 -10.43 -14.22 -23.43
N SER A 268 -10.89 -13.37 -22.51
CA SER A 268 -11.37 -13.82 -21.19
C SER A 268 -12.79 -14.38 -21.17
N ASN A 269 -13.53 -14.35 -22.29
CA ASN A 269 -14.95 -14.74 -22.30
C ASN A 269 -15.23 -16.13 -22.88
N ASP A 270 -14.25 -16.81 -23.49
CA ASP A 270 -14.40 -18.18 -24.04
C ASP A 270 -13.37 -19.17 -23.48
N SER A 271 -12.86 -18.90 -22.27
CA SER A 271 -11.96 -19.82 -21.55
C SER A 271 -12.71 -21.03 -21.01
N SER A 272 -13.17 -21.91 -21.90
CA SER A 272 -13.24 -23.31 -21.55
C SER A 272 -11.81 -23.76 -21.24
N LEU A 273 -11.53 -24.04 -19.97
CA LEU A 273 -10.28 -24.70 -19.62
C LEU A 273 -10.23 -26.00 -20.43
N PRO A 274 -9.11 -26.34 -21.07
CA PRO A 274 -9.03 -27.58 -21.82
C PRO A 274 -9.24 -28.74 -20.86
N GLU A 275 -10.32 -29.49 -21.04
CA GLU A 275 -10.66 -30.64 -20.19
C GLU A 275 -9.80 -31.86 -20.51
N THR A 276 -9.18 -31.87 -21.70
CA THR A 276 -8.34 -32.97 -22.17
C THR A 276 -6.99 -32.47 -22.70
N ALA A 277 -5.97 -33.34 -22.61
CA ALA A 277 -4.64 -33.05 -23.14
C ALA A 277 -4.64 -32.78 -24.65
N SER A 278 -5.52 -33.46 -25.40
CA SER A 278 -5.68 -33.23 -26.84
C SER A 278 -6.21 -31.82 -27.14
N GLN A 279 -7.18 -31.35 -26.36
CA GLN A 279 -7.71 -29.99 -26.49
C GLN A 279 -6.65 -28.94 -26.14
N PHE A 280 -5.88 -29.16 -25.06
CA PHE A 280 -4.75 -28.30 -24.72
C PHE A 280 -3.75 -28.24 -25.89
N GLN A 281 -3.38 -29.38 -26.45
CA GLN A 281 -2.43 -29.41 -27.55
C GLN A 281 -2.97 -28.68 -28.79
N SER A 282 -4.26 -28.86 -29.13
CA SER A 282 -4.91 -28.14 -30.23
C SER A 282 -4.91 -26.62 -30.02
N LEU A 283 -5.16 -26.16 -28.79
CA LEU A 283 -5.16 -24.74 -28.45
C LEU A 283 -3.75 -24.11 -28.50
N PHE A 284 -2.71 -24.88 -28.17
CA PHE A 284 -1.34 -24.37 -28.09
C PHE A 284 -0.48 -24.62 -29.34
N THR A 285 -0.83 -25.57 -30.20
CA THR A 285 -0.11 -25.86 -31.47
C THR A 285 0.10 -24.61 -32.34
N PRO A 286 -0.90 -23.74 -32.57
CA PRO A 286 -0.71 -22.56 -33.41
C PRO A 286 0.33 -21.58 -32.88
N TYR A 287 0.48 -21.50 -31.55
CA TYR A 287 1.50 -20.65 -30.92
C TYR A 287 2.90 -21.25 -31.05
N GLY A 288 3.01 -22.59 -30.96
CA GLY A 288 4.25 -23.31 -31.27
C GLY A 288 4.71 -22.99 -32.69
N ASP A 289 3.83 -23.16 -33.68
CA ASP A 289 4.13 -22.86 -35.08
C ASP A 289 4.55 -21.40 -35.30
N MET A 290 3.94 -20.46 -34.56
CA MET A 290 4.29 -19.05 -34.63
C MET A 290 5.68 -18.76 -34.08
N ILE A 291 6.05 -19.38 -32.95
CA ILE A 291 7.37 -19.27 -32.35
C ILE A 291 8.41 -19.89 -33.27
N ASP A 292 8.14 -21.06 -33.85
CA ASP A 292 9.06 -21.74 -34.76
C ASP A 292 9.32 -20.90 -36.01
N ARG A 293 8.27 -20.33 -36.62
CA ARG A 293 8.44 -19.37 -37.73
C ARG A 293 9.23 -18.13 -37.34
N PHE A 294 9.00 -17.61 -36.13
CA PHE A 294 9.76 -16.46 -35.65
C PHE A 294 11.24 -16.80 -35.47
N VAL A 295 11.56 -17.98 -34.93
CA VAL A 295 12.94 -18.48 -34.81
C VAL A 295 13.57 -18.68 -36.19
N GLU A 296 12.84 -19.23 -37.16
CA GLU A 296 13.29 -19.36 -38.54
C GLU A 296 13.56 -17.98 -39.18
N ASP A 297 12.68 -17.00 -38.96
CA ASP A 297 12.85 -15.62 -39.44
C ASP A 297 14.06 -14.92 -38.78
N ILE A 298 14.44 -15.28 -37.55
CA ILE A 298 15.69 -14.85 -36.91
C ILE A 298 16.89 -15.51 -37.61
N GLN A 299 16.87 -16.83 -37.77
CA GLN A 299 17.99 -17.60 -38.31
C GLN A 299 18.28 -17.27 -39.77
N THR A 300 17.24 -17.02 -40.57
CA THR A 300 17.34 -16.62 -41.98
C THR A 300 17.74 -15.15 -42.17
N GLY A 301 17.80 -14.36 -41.09
CA GLY A 301 18.13 -12.93 -41.13
C GLY A 301 17.02 -12.06 -41.72
N LYS A 302 15.82 -12.59 -41.93
CA LYS A 302 14.67 -11.84 -42.47
C LYS A 302 14.27 -10.67 -41.57
N LEU A 303 14.46 -10.80 -40.25
CA LEU A 303 14.23 -9.72 -39.29
C LEU A 303 15.24 -8.56 -39.42
N GLU A 304 16.47 -8.83 -39.87
CA GLU A 304 17.46 -7.77 -40.14
C GLU A 304 16.99 -6.86 -41.29
N ASN A 305 16.30 -7.44 -42.29
CA ASN A 305 15.68 -6.70 -43.40
C ASN A 305 14.49 -5.83 -42.93
N MET A 306 13.86 -6.16 -41.80
CA MET A 306 12.82 -5.33 -41.16
C MET A 306 13.40 -4.27 -40.21
N GLY A 307 14.73 -4.10 -40.17
CA GLY A 307 15.40 -3.08 -39.35
C GLY A 307 15.70 -3.50 -37.91
N TRP A 308 15.47 -4.77 -37.55
CA TRP A 308 15.82 -5.31 -36.25
C TRP A 308 17.29 -5.73 -36.25
N LYS A 309 18.18 -4.82 -35.84
CA LYS A 309 19.61 -5.09 -35.73
C LYS A 309 19.90 -5.89 -34.46
N PHE A 310 20.03 -7.21 -34.57
CA PHE A 310 20.51 -8.05 -33.48
C PHE A 310 22.03 -7.92 -33.36
N ASN A 311 22.52 -7.57 -32.17
CA ASN A 311 23.95 -7.67 -31.86
C ASN A 311 24.32 -9.16 -31.77
N ARG A 312 24.72 -9.77 -32.90
CA ARG A 312 25.11 -11.18 -32.96
C ARG A 312 26.24 -11.55 -31.99
N ASN A 313 27.02 -10.54 -31.56
CA ASN A 313 28.07 -10.69 -30.55
C ASN A 313 27.55 -11.10 -29.15
N LEU A 314 26.24 -11.01 -28.88
CA LEU A 314 25.67 -11.37 -27.58
C LEU A 314 25.26 -12.86 -27.47
N VAL A 315 25.17 -13.59 -28.58
CA VAL A 315 24.61 -14.96 -28.63
C VAL A 315 25.73 -16.04 -28.67
N GLN A 316 26.99 -15.65 -28.85
CA GLN A 316 28.13 -16.56 -28.89
C GLN A 316 28.92 -16.70 -27.57
N ALA A 317 28.35 -16.24 -26.45
CA ALA A 317 28.93 -16.41 -25.10
C ALA A 317 28.10 -17.42 -24.30
#